data_AF-A0A183AIP4-F1
#
_entry.id   AF-A0A183AIP4-F1
#
_cell.length_a   1.000
_cell.length_b   1.000
_cell.length_c   1.000
_cell.angle_alpha   90.00
_cell.angle_beta   90.00
_cell.angle_gamma   90.00
#
_symmetry.space_group_name_H-M   'P 1'
#
loop_
_entity.id
_entity.type
_entity.pdbx_description
1 polymer ?
#
loop_
_entity_poly.entity_id
_entity_poly.type
_entity_poly.pdbx_seq_one_letter_code
_entity_poly.pdbx_strand_id
1 'polypeptide(L)' 'MMKDARMTVAQLVKGIVISWGSIYTILHEKVGLRKVYVRWVPHQLREEWKAARVNWCQTMLAKFDDGSSNVVREIISDET' A
#
# COMPACT_ATOMS: atom_id res chain seq x y z
N MET A 1 7.05 -9.88 12.98
CA MET A 1 6.34 -9.12 11.93
C MET A 1 4.84 -9.31 12.14
N MET A 2 4.04 -8.24 12.25
CA MET A 2 2.57 -8.35 12.41
C MET A 2 1.97 -8.99 11.15
N LYS A 3 1.24 -10.11 11.31
CA LYS A 3 0.67 -10.88 10.19
C LYS A 3 -0.49 -10.17 9.49
N ASP A 4 -1.15 -9.24 10.17
CA ASP A 4 -2.23 -8.42 9.63
C ASP A 4 -2.03 -6.95 10.06
N ALA A 5 -1.81 -6.07 9.09
CA ALA A 5 -1.64 -4.63 9.31
C ALA A 5 -2.97 -3.89 9.53
N ARG A 6 -4.12 -4.56 9.36
CA ARG A 6 -5.47 -3.97 9.49
C ARG A 6 -6.15 -4.32 10.80
N MET A 7 -5.47 -5.03 11.69
CA MET A 7 -6.01 -5.40 12.99
C MET A 7 -6.32 -4.15 13.83
N THR A 8 -7.49 -4.14 14.45
CA THR A 8 -7.95 -3.03 15.28
C THR A 8 -7.43 -3.13 16.71
N VAL A 9 -7.34 -1.99 17.40
CA VAL A 9 -6.98 -1.95 18.83
C VAL A 9 -7.94 -2.78 19.68
N ALA A 10 -9.23 -2.81 19.34
CA ALA A 10 -10.21 -3.62 20.05
C ALA A 10 -9.95 -5.13 19.92
N GLN A 11 -9.53 -5.60 18.75
CA GLN A 11 -9.13 -7.00 18.56
C GLN A 11 -7.85 -7.33 19.34
N LEU A 12 -6.90 -6.39 19.39
CA LEU A 12 -5.69 -6.53 20.21
C LEU A 12 -6.00 -6.64 21.70
N VAL A 13 -6.87 -5.77 22.23
CA VAL A 13 -7.31 -5.81 23.64
C VAL A 13 -7.98 -7.15 23.98
N LYS A 14 -8.75 -7.74 23.05
CA LYS A 14 -9.37 -9.06 23.28
C LYS A 14 -8.36 -10.21 23.27
N GLY A 15 -7.27 -10.08 22.52
CA GLY A 15 -6.24 -11.12 22.39
C GLY A 15 -5.12 -11.05 23.43
N ILE A 16 -5.03 -9.96 24.20
CA ILE A 16 -3.90 -9.68 25.10
C ILE A 16 -4.42 -9.08 26.41
N VAL A 17 -3.88 -9.52 27.55
CA VAL A 17 -4.25 -8.99 28.89
C VAL A 17 -3.54 -7.65 29.17
N ILE A 18 -3.74 -6.66 28.30
CA ILE A 18 -3.16 -5.32 28.44
C ILE A 18 -4.27 -4.28 28.27
N SER A 19 -4.19 -3.21 29.07
CA SER A 19 -5.16 -2.11 28.99
C SER A 19 -5.10 -1.38 27.65
N TRP A 20 -6.21 -0.76 27.26
CA TRP A 20 -6.30 0.03 26.02
C TRP A 20 -5.26 1.16 25.96
N GLY A 21 -5.05 1.87 27.08
CA GLY A 21 -4.08 2.98 27.15
C GLY A 21 -2.63 2.52 26.98
N SER A 22 -2.28 1.37 27.56
CA SER A 22 -0.96 0.76 27.36
C SER A 22 -0.74 0.34 25.90
N ILE A 23 -1.76 -0.23 25.25
CA ILE A 23 -1.68 -0.57 23.81
C ILE A 23 -1.52 0.69 22.96
N TYR A 24 -2.28 1.74 23.24
CA TYR A 24 -2.17 3.02 22.54
C TYR A 24 -0.75 3.60 22.64
N THR A 25 -0.20 3.65 23.84
CA THR A 25 1.17 4.13 24.13
C THR A 25 2.21 3.31 23.37
N ILE A 26 2.11 1.98 23.41
CA ILE A 26 3.05 1.10 22.70
C ILE A 26 2.97 1.33 21.19
N LEU A 27 1.76 1.32 20.62
CA LEU A 27 1.59 1.45 19.17
C LEU A 27 2.07 2.81 18.67
N HIS A 28 1.70 3.90 19.32
CA HIS A 28 2.00 5.24 18.85
C HIS A 28 3.39 5.75 19.27
N GLU A 29 3.81 5.53 20.51
CA GLU A 29 5.04 6.14 21.04
C GLU A 29 6.25 5.21 20.96
N LYS A 30 6.06 3.90 21.18
CA LYS A 30 7.18 2.94 21.20
C LYS A 30 7.47 2.36 19.83
N VAL A 31 6.41 2.01 19.08
CA VAL A 31 6.53 1.46 17.73
C VAL A 31 6.46 2.56 16.66
N GLY A 32 5.81 3.70 16.94
CA GLY A 32 5.68 4.79 15.97
C GLY A 32 4.63 4.52 14.88
N LEU A 33 3.67 3.64 15.14
CA LEU A 33 2.58 3.38 14.20
C LEU A 33 1.59 4.54 14.18
N ARG A 34 1.04 4.79 13.00
CA ARG A 34 -0.05 5.73 12.78
C ARG A 34 -1.22 5.04 12.10
N LYS A 35 -2.42 5.49 12.41
CA LYS A 35 -3.62 5.05 11.68
C LYS A 35 -3.57 5.62 10.27
N VAL A 36 -3.62 4.76 9.27
CA VAL A 36 -3.71 5.15 7.86
C VAL A 36 -5.07 4.72 7.32
N TYR A 37 -5.72 5.60 6.57
CA TYR A 37 -6.98 5.28 5.92
C TYR A 37 -6.73 4.38 4.71
N VAL A 38 -7.69 3.49 4.43
CA VAL A 38 -7.64 2.69 3.21
C VAL A 38 -7.78 3.60 2.00
N ARG A 39 -6.99 3.36 0.96
CA ARG A 39 -7.19 4.03 -0.33
C ARG A 39 -8.31 3.35 -1.10
N TRP A 40 -9.15 4.13 -1.76
CA TRP A 40 -10.14 3.61 -2.68
C TRP A 40 -9.45 2.97 -3.88
N VAL A 41 -9.84 1.75 -4.20
CA VAL A 41 -9.38 1.02 -5.38
C VAL A 41 -10.58 0.85 -6.31
N PRO A 42 -10.56 1.37 -7.55
CA PRO A 42 -11.72 1.36 -8.44
C PRO A 42 -12.26 -0.04 -8.76
N HIS A 43 -11.37 -1.04 -8.82
CA HIS A 43 -11.75 -2.40 -9.15
C HIS A 43 -10.82 -3.43 -8.50
N GLN A 44 -11.40 -4.53 -8.04
CA GLN A 44 -10.66 -5.65 -7.51
C GLN A 44 -10.20 -6.55 -8.66
N LEU A 45 -8.94 -6.39 -9.06
CA LEU A 45 -8.38 -7.18 -10.16
C LEU A 45 -8.13 -8.62 -9.73
N ARG A 46 -8.42 -9.56 -10.65
CA ARG A 46 -7.98 -10.95 -10.55
C ARG A 46 -6.48 -11.06 -10.81
N GLU A 47 -5.87 -12.16 -10.38
CA GLU A 47 -4.41 -12.36 -10.49
C GLU A 47 -3.93 -12.34 -11.94
N GLU A 48 -4.71 -12.92 -12.86
CA GLU A 48 -4.41 -12.90 -14.30
C GLU A 48 -4.33 -11.47 -14.87
N TRP A 49 -5.21 -10.58 -14.41
CA TRP A 49 -5.21 -9.18 -14.85
C TRP A 49 -4.07 -8.38 -14.25
N LYS A 50 -3.68 -8.69 -13.00
CA LYS A 50 -2.48 -8.09 -12.39
C LYS A 50 -1.23 -8.50 -13.16
N ALA A 51 -1.09 -9.79 -13.47
CA ALA A 51 0.03 -10.29 -14.25
C ALA A 51 0.10 -9.63 -15.63
N ALA A 52 -1.03 -9.54 -16.33
CA ALA A 52 -1.10 -8.86 -17.62
C ALA A 52 -0.69 -7.37 -17.52
N ARG A 53 -1.14 -6.65 -16.48
CA ARG A 53 -0.74 -5.25 -16.25
C ARG A 53 0.75 -5.10 -15.98
N VAL A 54 1.32 -5.96 -15.14
CA VAL A 54 2.77 -5.93 -14.85
C VAL A 54 3.57 -6.19 -16.12
N ASN A 55 3.21 -7.21 -16.89
CA ASN A 55 3.88 -7.53 -18.16
C ASN A 55 3.81 -6.38 -19.15
N TRP A 56 2.66 -5.72 -19.27
CA TRP A 56 2.49 -4.54 -20.11
C TRP A 56 3.38 -3.38 -19.67
N CYS A 57 3.40 -3.06 -18.37
CA CYS A 57 4.25 -2.00 -17.82
C CYS A 57 5.73 -2.28 -18.07
N GLN A 58 6.19 -3.51 -17.83
CA GLN A 58 7.59 -3.91 -18.09
C GLN A 58 7.95 -3.80 -19.57
N THR A 59 7.05 -4.26 -20.46
CA THR A 59 7.24 -4.14 -21.92
C THR A 59 7.36 -2.67 -22.33
N MET A 60 6.52 -1.80 -21.77
CA MET A 60 6.56 -0.37 -22.07
C MET A 60 7.82 0.31 -21.53
N LEU A 61 8.24 -0.01 -20.30
CA LEU A 61 9.49 0.51 -19.74
C LEU A 61 10.70 0.10 -20.60
N ALA A 62 10.79 -1.16 -21.02
CA ALA A 62 11.86 -1.63 -21.89
C ALA A 62 11.80 -0.96 -23.27
N LYS A 63 10.60 -0.77 -23.84
CA LYS A 63 10.43 -0.14 -25.15
C LYS A 63 10.85 1.33 -25.16
N PHE A 64 10.67 2.03 -24.03
CA PHE A 64 10.93 3.47 -23.93
C PHE A 64 12.18 3.80 -23.11
N ASP A 65 13.11 2.84 -22.99
CA ASP A 65 14.40 3.02 -22.29
C ASP A 65 14.20 3.63 -20.89
N ASP A 66 13.36 2.96 -20.08
CA ASP A 66 12.95 3.38 -18.74
C ASP A 66 12.25 4.76 -18.71
N GLY A 67 11.60 5.11 -19.82
CA GLY A 67 10.97 6.41 -19.99
C GLY A 67 11.99 7.54 -20.18
N SER A 68 13.16 7.29 -20.76
CA SER A 68 14.14 8.35 -21.11
C SER A 68 13.61 9.31 -22.19
N SER A 69 12.58 8.91 -22.93
CA SER A 69 11.86 9.77 -23.87
C SER A 69 11.01 10.81 -23.13
N ASN A 70 11.35 12.09 -23.30
CA ASN A 70 10.62 13.22 -22.71
C ASN A 70 9.12 13.23 -23.07
N VAL A 71 8.77 12.80 -24.29
CA VAL A 71 7.37 12.72 -24.75
C VAL A 71 6.59 11.64 -23.99
N VAL A 72 7.24 10.52 -23.66
CA VAL A 72 6.62 9.43 -22.92
C VAL A 72 6.41 9.82 -21.46
N ARG A 73 7.37 10.55 -20.86
CA ARG A 73 7.19 11.12 -19.52
C ARG A 73 6.01 12.07 -19.49
N GLU A 74 5.92 13.01 -20.43
CA GLU A 74 4.86 14.01 -20.48
C GLU A 74 3.45 13.39 -20.57
N ILE A 75 3.27 12.27 -21.30
CA ILE A 75 1.99 11.55 -21.36
C ILE A 75 1.66 10.84 -20.02
N ILE A 76 2.68 10.31 -19.32
CA ILE A 76 2.49 9.51 -18.10
C ILE A 76 2.37 10.40 -16.86
N SER A 77 3.11 11.50 -16.83
CA SER A 77 3.19 12.47 -15.75
C SER A 77 2.31 13.68 -16.00
N ASP A 78 1.16 13.52 -16.67
CA ASP A 78 0.13 14.56 -16.72
C ASP A 78 -0.38 14.77 -15.29
N GLU A 79 0.41 15.53 -14.51
CA GLU A 79 0.06 16.13 -13.25
C GLU A 79 -0.93 17.26 -13.57
N THR A 80 -2.21 16.92 -13.53
CA THR A 80 -3.31 17.87 -13.30
C THR A 80 -3.99 17.58 -11.97
#